data_AF-A0A932RXT3-F1
#
_entry.id   AF-A0A932RXT3-F1
#
_cell.length_a   1.000
_cell.length_b   1.000
_cell.length_c   1.000
_cell.angle_alpha   90.00
_cell.angle_beta   90.00
_cell.angle_gamma   90.00
#
_symmetry.space_group_name_H-M   'P 1'
#
loop_
_entity.id
_entity.type
_entity.pdbx_description
1 polymer ?
#
loop_
_entity_poly.entity_id
_entity_poly.type
_entity_poly.pdbx_seq_one_letter_code
_entity_poly.pdbx_strand_id
1 'polypeptide(L)' 'MDLVSILGIVISFTAILGGQLLEGGHVGSLLQITAFIIVMGGTLGA' A
#
# COMPACT_ATOMS: atom_id res chain seq x y z
N MET A 1 20.41 0.73 4.98
CA MET A 1 19.35 0.88 3.97
C MET A 1 20.00 1.45 2.73
N ASP A 2 19.91 0.75 1.61
CA ASP A 2 20.55 1.17 0.38
C ASP A 2 19.69 2.21 -0.35
N LEU A 3 20.33 3.12 -1.09
CA LEU A 3 19.66 4.22 -1.79
C LEU A 3 18.56 3.71 -2.74
N VAL A 4 18.80 2.55 -3.37
CA VAL A 4 17.84 1.87 -4.24
C VAL A 4 16.60 1.42 -3.47
N SER A 5 16.76 0.88 -2.26
CA SER A 5 15.61 0.48 -1.42
C SER A 5 14.78 1.69 -0.99
N ILE A 6 15.44 2.81 -0.65
CA ILE A 6 14.76 4.05 -0.29
C ILE A 6 13.96 4.60 -1.48
N LEU A 7 14.57 4.67 -2.67
CA LEU A 7 13.88 5.08 -3.89
C LEU A 7 12.73 4.13 -4.24
N GLY A 8 12.91 2.83 -4.08
CA GLY A 8 11.86 1.82 -4.30
C GLY A 8 10.63 2.08 -3.44
N ILE A 9 10.84 2.34 -2.13
CA ILE A 9 9.75 2.67 -1.20
C ILE A 9 9.05 3.97 -1.61
N VAL A 10 9.80 5.03 -1.91
CA VAL A 10 9.22 6.32 -2.29
C VAL A 10 8.38 6.19 -3.56
N ILE A 11 8.91 5.56 -4.61
CA ILE A 11 8.22 5.40 -5.90
C ILE A 11 6.95 4.57 -5.74
N SER A 12 7.00 3.46 -4.98
CA SER A 12 5.83 2.61 -4.78
C SER A 12 4.72 3.31 -3.99
N PHE A 13 5.06 4.08 -2.96
CA PHE A 13 4.07 4.92 -2.26
C PHE A 13 3.47 5.99 -3.17
N THR A 14 4.29 6.71 -3.96
CA THR A 14 3.80 7.73 -4.89
C THR A 14 2.92 7.12 -5.99
N ALA A 15 3.24 5.92 -6.49
CA ALA A 15 2.43 5.24 -7.50
C ALA A 15 1.04 4.84 -6.96
N ILE A 16 0.97 4.31 -5.73
CA ILE A 16 -0.30 3.92 -5.10
C ILE A 16 -1.18 5.14 -4.83
N LEU A 17 -0.61 6.16 -4.18
CA LEU A 17 -1.36 7.38 -3.84
C LEU A 17 -1.73 8.19 -5.09
N GLY A 18 -0.81 8.32 -6.04
CA GLY A 18 -1.05 8.99 -7.31
C GLY A 18 -2.13 8.30 -8.13
N GLY A 19 -2.10 6.96 -8.21
CA GLY A 19 -3.14 6.19 -8.88
C GLY A 19 -4.52 6.41 -8.27
N GLN A 20 -4.64 6.36 -6.94
CA GLN A 20 -5.91 6.63 -6.25
C GLN A 20 -6.43 8.05 -6.45
N LEU A 21 -5.55 9.05 -6.45
CA LEU A 21 -5.92 10.44 -6.73
C LEU A 21 -6.42 10.62 -8.16
N LEU A 22 -5.78 9.96 -9.13
CA LEU A 22 -6.19 9.99 -10.54
C LEU A 22 -7.51 9.26 -10.79
N GLU A 23 -7.78 8.19 -10.04
CA GLU A 23 -9.05 7.46 -10.05
C GLU A 23 -10.18 8.20 -9.30
N GLY A 24 -9.88 9.33 -8.63
CA GLY A 24 -10.84 10.06 -7.79
C GLY A 24 -11.27 9.26 -6.55
N GLY A 25 -10.49 8.25 -6.18
CA GLY A 25 -10.75 7.35 -5.07
C GLY A 25 -10.48 8.01 -3.71
N HIS A 26 -11.17 7.54 -2.68
CA HIS A 26 -10.90 7.98 -1.31
C HIS A 26 -9.77 7.13 -0.73
N VAL A 27 -8.76 7.77 -0.14
CA VAL A 27 -7.64 7.10 0.56
C VAL A 27 -8.15 6.16 1.66
N GLY A 28 -9.32 6.46 2.25
CA GLY A 28 -10.00 5.58 3.21
C GLY A 28 -10.37 4.21 2.66
N SER A 29 -10.57 4.06 1.34
CA SER A 29 -10.81 2.76 0.70
C SER A 29 -9.58 1.85 0.70
N LEU A 30 -8.37 2.41 0.78
CA LEU A 30 -7.14 1.62 0.88
C LEU A 30 -6.95 1.02 2.27
N LEU A 31 -7.44 1.70 3.32
CA LEU A 31 -7.31 1.28 4.72
C LEU A 31 -8.51 0.47 5.18
N GLN A 32 -8.95 -0.51 4.38
CA GLN A 32 -9.99 -1.43 4.80
C GLN A 32 -9.43 -2.40 5.84
N ILE A 33 -9.80 -2.20 7.11
CA ILE A 33 -9.34 -3.02 8.26
C ILE A 33 -9.56 -4.51 8.01
N THR A 34 -10.69 -4.90 7.42
CA THR A 34 -10.98 -6.29 7.08
C THR A 34 -9.96 -6.88 6.10
N ALA A 35 -9.62 -6.15 5.05
CA ALA A 35 -8.63 -6.59 4.06
C ALA A 35 -7.24 -6.73 4.71
N PHE A 36 -6.89 -5.78 5.58
CA PHE A 36 -5.65 -5.84 6.36
C PHE A 36 -5.56 -7.10 7.24
N ILE A 37 -6.63 -7.41 7.98
CA ILE A 37 -6.68 -8.61 8.84
C ILE A 37 -6.54 -9.89 8.02
N ILE A 38 -7.21 -9.98 6.87
CA ILE A 38 -7.15 -11.19 6.01
C ILE A 38 -5.73 -11.39 5.46
N VAL A 39 -5.12 -10.35 4.89
CA VAL A 39 -3.80 -10.48 4.27
C VAL A 39 -2.72 -10.71 5.32
N MET A 40 -2.68 -9.91 6.40
CA MET A 40 -1.69 -10.08 7.45
C MET A 40 -1.91 -11.38 8.22
N GLY A 41 -3.15 -11.71 8.58
CA GLY A 41 -3.48 -12.96 9.26
C GLY A 41 -3.20 -14.19 8.40
N GLY A 42 -3.53 -14.14 7.10
CA GLY A 42 -3.23 -15.21 6.14
C GLY A 42 -1.74 -15.40 5.89
N THR A 43 -0.96 -14.31 5.80
CA THR A 43 0.49 -14.38 5.62
C THR A 43 1.20 -14.90 6.87
N LEU A 44 0.73 -14.55 8.07
CA LEU A 44 1.29 -15.04 9.34
C LEU A 44 0.88 -16.48 9.67
N GLY A 45 -0.26 -16.94 9.17
CA GLY A 45 -0.76 -18.30 9.38
C GLY A 45 -0.24 -19.35 8.40
N ALA A 46 0.39 -18.92 7.30
CA ALA A 46 1.06 -19.76 6.32
C ALA A 46 2.49 -20.11 6.75
#